data_AF-A0A2N5W6V9-F1
#
_entry.id   AF-A0A2N5W6V9-F1
#
_cell.length_a   1.000
_cell.length_b   1.000
_cell.length_c   1.000
_cell.angle_alpha   90.00
_cell.angle_beta   90.00
_cell.angle_gamma   90.00
#
_symmetry.space_group_name_H-M   'P 1'
#
loop_
_entity.id
_entity.type
_entity.pdbx_description
1 polymer ?
#
loop_
_entity_poly.entity_id
_entity_poly.type
_entity_poly.pdbx_seq_one_letter_code
_entity_poly.pdbx_strand_id
1 'polypeptide(L)'
;MVQSTTCDKWRASGIRLLKKMLENPNLSLSAVIADKEIKQYGQVAKPLQLKIVVNLACGCKVMLLASTGFGKSQILEFYHDLTPKESKAVIVVLNPLDALGNSQVLEKKQAGFSAINITNFYMRVWLMALTVL
;
A
#
# COMPACT_ATOMS: atom_id res chain seq x y z
N MET A 1 -10.67 14.41 34.45
CA MET A 1 -11.27 13.32 33.64
C MET A 1 -11.50 13.87 32.24
N VAL A 2 -10.61 13.56 31.30
CA VAL A 2 -10.74 13.93 29.88
C VAL A 2 -10.60 12.63 29.12
N GLN A 3 -11.72 12.08 28.68
CA GLN A 3 -11.74 10.99 27.72
C GLN A 3 -11.50 11.60 26.33
N SER A 4 -10.34 11.30 25.76
CA SER A 4 -10.05 11.47 24.34
C SER A 4 -9.77 10.08 23.79
N THR A 5 -10.83 9.32 23.56
CA THR A 5 -10.79 8.07 22.80
C THR A 5 -10.65 8.41 21.31
N THR A 6 -9.78 7.67 20.60
CA THR A 6 -9.62 7.55 19.12
C THR A 6 -8.38 8.17 18.43
N CYS A 7 -7.29 8.41 19.15
CA CYS A 7 -5.94 8.62 18.60
C CYS A 7 -5.03 7.53 19.23
N ASP A 8 -4.40 6.53 18.61
CA ASP A 8 -4.04 6.20 17.24
C ASP A 8 -3.97 4.67 17.08
N LYS A 9 -5.03 4.01 16.61
CA LYS A 9 -4.97 2.55 16.33
C LYS A 9 -3.97 2.23 15.20
N TRP A 10 -3.76 3.19 14.30
CA TRP A 10 -2.85 3.11 13.14
C TRP A 10 -1.38 3.26 13.51
N ARG A 11 -1.02 4.24 14.37
CA ARG A 11 0.33 4.28 14.95
C ARG A 11 0.60 2.98 15.70
N ALA A 12 -0.38 2.47 16.45
CA ALA A 12 -0.21 1.22 17.19
C ALA A 12 0.07 0.00 16.29
N SER A 13 -0.47 -0.10 15.07
CA SER A 13 -0.21 -1.25 14.17
C SER A 13 1.17 -1.22 13.53
N GLY A 14 1.60 -0.08 12.99
CA GLY A 14 2.98 0.10 12.48
C GLY A 14 4.00 -0.08 13.59
N ILE A 15 3.75 0.52 14.76
CA ILE A 15 4.57 0.36 15.97
C ILE A 15 4.54 -1.10 16.47
N ARG A 16 3.42 -1.83 16.37
CA ARG A 16 3.33 -3.23 16.80
C ARG A 16 4.08 -4.18 15.85
N LEU A 17 4.05 -3.92 14.55
CA LEU A 17 4.86 -4.66 13.58
C LEU A 17 6.35 -4.37 13.83
N LEU A 18 6.72 -3.09 13.99
CA LEU A 18 8.07 -2.66 14.33
C LEU A 18 8.55 -3.30 15.65
N LYS A 19 7.69 -3.34 16.66
CA LYS A 19 7.94 -3.97 17.96
C LYS A 19 8.15 -5.47 17.81
N LYS A 20 7.29 -6.17 17.07
CA LYS A 20 7.45 -7.60 16.78
C LYS A 20 8.74 -7.89 16.01
N MET A 21 9.15 -7.00 15.10
CA MET A 21 10.42 -7.11 14.36
C MET A 21 11.62 -6.90 15.28
N LEU A 22 11.52 -5.97 16.23
CA LEU A 22 12.55 -5.73 17.25
C LEU A 22 12.65 -6.89 18.26
N GLU A 23 11.52 -7.50 18.61
CA GLU A 23 11.41 -8.64 19.53
C GLU A 23 11.88 -9.97 18.90
N ASN A 24 11.85 -10.09 17.57
CA ASN A 24 12.28 -11.29 16.83
C ASN A 24 13.25 -10.94 15.68
N PRO A 25 14.51 -10.58 15.99
CA PRO A 25 15.51 -10.24 14.98
C PRO A 25 15.89 -11.44 14.08
N ASN A 26 15.66 -12.66 14.55
CA ASN A 26 15.98 -13.90 13.82
C ASN A 26 14.91 -14.28 12.78
N LEU A 27 13.70 -13.71 12.86
CA LEU A 27 12.67 -13.90 11.86
C LEU A 27 12.79 -12.75 10.85
N SER A 28 13.62 -12.95 9.83
CA SER A 28 13.75 -11.99 8.74
C SER A 28 12.36 -11.73 8.14
N LEU A 29 11.78 -10.56 8.39
CA LEU A 29 10.48 -10.16 7.83
C LEU A 29 10.44 -10.41 6.31
N SER A 30 11.58 -10.23 5.65
CA SER A 30 11.76 -10.51 4.24
C SER A 30 11.59 -12.00 3.88
N ALA A 31 11.96 -12.94 4.75
CA ALA A 31 11.76 -14.38 4.53
C ALA A 31 10.28 -14.79 4.66
N VAL A 32 9.55 -14.21 5.61
CA VAL A 32 8.10 -14.43 5.74
C VAL A 32 7.34 -13.86 4.53
N ILE A 33 7.73 -12.67 4.08
CA ILE A 33 7.15 -12.05 2.88
C ILE A 33 7.47 -12.90 1.64
N ALA A 34 8.72 -13.38 1.50
CA ALA A 34 9.14 -14.19 0.36
C ALA A 34 8.39 -15.54 0.29
N ASP A 35 8.21 -16.25 1.41
CA ASP A 35 7.45 -17.50 1.44
C ASP A 35 5.97 -17.29 1.05
N LYS A 36 5.40 -16.15 1.47
CA LYS A 36 4.02 -15.81 1.15
C LYS A 36 3.83 -15.49 -0.34
N GLU A 37 4.80 -14.83 -0.95
CA GLU A 37 4.73 -14.48 -2.38
C GLU A 37 4.87 -15.71 -3.28
N ILE A 38 5.78 -16.63 -2.99
CA ILE A 38 5.89 -17.89 -3.76
C ILE A 38 4.53 -18.59 -3.81
N LYS A 39 3.78 -18.57 -2.70
CA LYS A 39 2.44 -19.16 -2.62
C LYS A 39 1.37 -18.40 -3.39
N GLN A 40 1.45 -17.07 -3.45
CA GLN A 40 0.40 -16.23 -4.05
C GLN A 40 0.60 -15.97 -5.55
N TYR A 41 1.85 -15.83 -5.99
CA TYR A 41 2.18 -15.44 -7.36
C TYR A 41 3.05 -16.46 -8.11
N GLY A 42 3.56 -17.49 -7.42
CA GLY A 42 4.47 -18.47 -8.02
C GLY A 42 5.81 -17.88 -8.45
N GLN A 43 6.14 -16.68 -7.97
CA GLN A 43 7.36 -15.95 -8.30
C GLN A 43 8.19 -15.71 -7.03
N VAL A 44 9.48 -15.50 -7.22
CA VAL A 44 10.43 -15.16 -6.14
C VAL A 44 10.67 -13.66 -6.13
N ALA A 45 10.50 -13.05 -4.96
CA ALA A 45 10.51 -11.62 -4.77
C ALA A 45 11.92 -11.13 -4.97
N LYS A 46 12.05 -10.05 -5.71
CA LYS A 46 13.34 -9.42 -5.89
C LYS A 46 13.79 -8.87 -4.52
N PRO A 47 15.07 -9.03 -4.15
CA PRO A 47 15.58 -8.53 -2.87
C PRO A 47 15.29 -7.04 -2.63
N LEU A 48 15.30 -6.24 -3.70
CA LEU A 48 14.99 -4.81 -3.63
C LEU A 48 13.50 -4.56 -3.32
N GLN A 49 12.56 -5.37 -3.82
CA GLN A 49 11.15 -5.26 -3.46
C GLN A 49 10.96 -5.53 -1.97
N LEU A 50 11.57 -6.59 -1.44
CA LEU A 50 11.51 -6.93 -0.01
C LEU A 50 12.08 -5.81 0.87
N LYS A 51 13.24 -5.26 0.50
CA LYS A 51 13.86 -4.13 1.22
C LYS A 51 12.93 -2.91 1.27
N ILE A 52 12.24 -2.61 0.17
CA ILE A 52 11.30 -1.48 0.11
C ILE A 52 10.11 -1.73 1.04
N VAL A 53 9.53 -2.93 1.02
CA VAL A 53 8.40 -3.28 1.89
C VAL A 53 8.79 -3.17 3.36
N VAL A 54 9.97 -3.66 3.75
CA VAL A 54 10.50 -3.53 5.11
C VAL A 54 10.62 -2.05 5.50
N ASN A 55 11.18 -1.21 4.63
CA ASN A 55 11.28 0.23 4.90
C ASN A 55 9.92 0.90 5.04
N LEU A 56 8.94 0.55 4.18
CA LEU A 56 7.58 1.06 4.28
C LEU A 56 6.88 0.59 5.56
N ALA A 57 7.10 -0.67 5.97
CA ALA A 57 6.61 -1.25 7.22
C ALA A 57 7.19 -0.52 8.45
N CYS A 58 8.42 -0.02 8.33
CA CYS A 58 9.04 0.83 9.33
C CYS A 58 8.54 2.29 9.35
N GLY A 59 7.62 2.66 8.45
CA GLY A 59 7.13 4.04 8.32
C GLY A 59 8.10 4.97 7.60
N CYS A 60 9.13 4.44 6.92
CA CYS A 60 10.05 5.25 6.14
C CYS A 60 9.41 5.69 4.81
N LYS A 61 9.71 6.91 4.38
CA LYS A 61 9.40 7.37 3.02
C LYS A 61 10.43 6.77 2.06
N VAL A 62 9.96 6.11 1.00
CA VAL A 62 10.83 5.44 0.03
C VAL A 62 10.53 5.98 -1.37
N MET A 63 11.58 6.29 -2.13
CA MET A 63 11.49 6.59 -3.56
C MET A 63 12.15 5.47 -4.35
N LEU A 64 11.42 4.92 -5.33
CA LEU A 64 11.91 3.85 -6.19
C LEU A 64 11.97 4.34 -7.63
N LEU A 65 13.17 4.36 -8.21
CA LEU A 65 13.34 4.47 -9.65
C LEU A 65 13.47 3.05 -10.23
N ALA A 66 12.52 2.65 -11.05
CA ALA A 66 12.48 1.31 -11.63
C ALA A 66 11.86 1.33 -13.02
N SER A 67 12.34 0.46 -13.90
CA SER A 67 11.82 0.25 -15.24
C SER A 67 10.42 -0.40 -15.21
N THR A 68 9.74 -0.36 -16.36
CA THR A 68 8.52 -1.16 -16.60
C THR A 68 8.86 -2.65 -16.45
N GLY A 69 7.97 -3.44 -15.85
CA GLY A 69 8.22 -4.86 -15.58
C GLY A 69 9.05 -5.14 -14.31
N PHE A 70 9.45 -4.11 -13.55
CA PHE A 70 10.13 -4.34 -12.27
C PHE A 70 9.26 -5.07 -11.23
N GLY A 71 7.93 -4.93 -11.32
CA GLY A 71 6.98 -5.47 -10.34
C GLY A 71 6.60 -4.45 -9.26
N LYS A 72 6.31 -3.20 -9.67
CA LYS A 72 5.96 -2.11 -8.73
C LYS A 72 4.64 -2.39 -7.99
N SER A 73 3.67 -3.02 -8.66
CA SER A 73 2.38 -3.40 -8.08
C SER A 73 2.55 -4.39 -6.91
N GLN A 74 3.40 -5.40 -7.07
CA GLN A 74 3.69 -6.42 -6.05
C GLN A 74 4.20 -5.81 -4.74
N ILE A 75 5.00 -4.74 -4.79
CA ILE A 75 5.48 -4.04 -3.57
C ILE A 75 4.31 -3.54 -2.73
N LEU A 76 3.27 -2.98 -3.38
CA LEU A 76 2.09 -2.45 -2.70
C LEU A 76 1.23 -3.58 -2.13
N GLU A 77 1.16 -4.70 -2.82
CA GLU A 77 0.43 -5.90 -2.38
C GLU A 77 1.08 -6.50 -1.13
N PHE A 78 2.41 -6.62 -1.12
CA PHE A 78 3.17 -7.06 0.07
C PHE A 78 2.93 -6.12 1.26
N TYR A 79 2.94 -4.82 1.02
CA TYR A 79 2.71 -3.84 2.07
C TYR A 79 1.28 -3.89 2.63
N HIS A 80 0.28 -4.08 1.75
CA HIS A 80 -1.12 -4.26 2.15
C HIS A 80 -1.27 -5.46 3.08
N ASP A 81 -0.64 -6.57 2.72
CA ASP A 81 -0.68 -7.84 3.45
C ASP A 81 -0.04 -7.81 4.84
N LEU A 82 0.92 -6.92 5.06
CA LEU A 82 1.48 -6.67 6.39
C LEU A 82 0.52 -5.94 7.32
N THR A 83 -0.51 -5.31 6.75
CA THR A 83 -1.44 -4.50 7.52
C THR A 83 -2.53 -5.38 8.15
N PRO A 84 -2.87 -5.20 9.45
CA PRO A 84 -3.90 -6.01 10.10
C PRO A 84 -5.25 -5.90 9.39
N LYS A 85 -5.94 -7.03 9.17
CA LYS A 85 -7.22 -7.07 8.43
C LYS A 85 -8.30 -6.21 9.08
N GLU A 86 -8.27 -6.08 10.41
CA GLU A 86 -9.23 -5.30 11.20
C GLU A 86 -9.13 -3.80 10.92
N SER A 87 -8.00 -3.34 10.36
CA SER A 87 -7.77 -1.93 10.05
C SER A 87 -8.52 -1.47 8.79
N LYS A 88 -8.92 -2.39 7.91
CA LYS A 88 -9.49 -2.08 6.59
C LYS A 88 -8.61 -1.10 5.79
N ALA A 89 -7.30 -1.31 5.82
CA ALA A 89 -6.32 -0.44 5.17
C ALA A 89 -6.59 -0.28 3.67
N VAL A 90 -6.50 0.97 3.21
CA VAL A 90 -6.65 1.37 1.82
C VAL A 90 -5.34 1.94 1.32
N ILE A 91 -4.84 1.42 0.21
CA ILE A 91 -3.67 1.96 -0.49
C ILE A 91 -4.17 2.76 -1.69
N VAL A 92 -3.81 4.04 -1.73
CA VAL A 92 -4.10 4.93 -2.85
C VAL A 92 -2.90 4.96 -3.78
N VAL A 93 -3.13 4.65 -5.05
CA VAL A 93 -2.11 4.72 -6.12
C VAL A 93 -2.51 5.83 -7.07
N LEU A 94 -1.69 6.87 -7.15
CA LEU A 94 -1.89 7.96 -8.10
C LEU A 94 -1.26 7.58 -9.43
N ASN A 95 -2.08 7.49 -10.46
CA ASN A 95 -1.66 7.10 -11.79
C ASN A 95 -2.03 8.19 -12.80
N PRO A 96 -1.09 8.71 -13.60
CA PRO A 96 -1.40 9.77 -14.57
C PRO A 96 -2.28 9.30 -15.74
N LEU A 97 -2.44 7.99 -15.96
CA LEU A 97 -3.18 7.46 -17.10
C LEU A 97 -4.26 6.47 -16.67
N ASP A 98 -5.50 6.74 -17.09
CA ASP A 98 -6.67 5.90 -16.79
C ASP A 98 -6.53 4.47 -17.32
N ALA A 99 -6.03 4.33 -18.55
CA ALA A 99 -5.81 3.02 -19.17
C ALA A 99 -4.86 2.14 -18.34
N LEU A 100 -3.80 2.75 -17.78
CA LEU A 100 -2.85 2.03 -16.92
C LEU A 100 -3.50 1.65 -15.58
N GLY A 101 -4.35 2.52 -15.02
CA GLY A 101 -5.12 2.21 -13.81
C GLY A 101 -6.06 1.03 -14.00
N ASN A 102 -6.73 0.93 -15.15
CA ASN A 102 -7.63 -0.18 -15.47
C ASN A 102 -6.89 -1.52 -15.54
N SER A 103 -5.73 -1.57 -16.20
CA SER A 103 -4.90 -2.79 -16.27
C SER A 103 -4.46 -3.25 -14.88
N GLN A 104 -4.03 -2.31 -14.02
CA GLN A 104 -3.62 -2.63 -12.65
C GLN A 104 -4.79 -3.13 -11.79
N VAL A 105 -6.00 -2.60 -11.97
CA VAL A 105 -7.18 -3.10 -11.26
C VAL A 105 -7.51 -4.53 -11.68
N LEU A 106 -7.37 -4.86 -12.96
CA LEU A 106 -7.59 -6.22 -13.45
C LEU A 106 -6.59 -7.20 -12.83
N GLU A 107 -5.29 -6.87 -12.85
CA GLU A 107 -4.22 -7.67 -12.23
C GLU A 107 -4.48 -7.91 -10.74
N LYS A 108 -4.87 -6.87 -10.00
CA LYS A 108 -5.15 -6.98 -8.55
C LYS A 108 -6.35 -7.88 -8.24
N LYS A 109 -7.42 -7.78 -9.03
CA LYS A 109 -8.59 -8.64 -8.87
C LYS A 109 -8.26 -10.11 -9.13
N GLN A 110 -7.41 -10.39 -10.12
CA GLN A 110 -6.90 -11.74 -10.38
C GLN A 110 -6.05 -12.27 -9.22
N ALA A 111 -5.29 -11.40 -8.56
CA ALA A 111 -4.51 -11.73 -7.36
C ALA A 111 -5.34 -11.82 -6.06
N GLY A 112 -6.67 -11.67 -6.14
CA GLY A 112 -7.60 -11.80 -5.01
C GLY A 112 -7.81 -10.52 -4.18
N PHE A 113 -7.31 -9.37 -4.63
CA PHE A 113 -7.51 -8.09 -3.96
C PHE A 113 -8.77 -7.37 -4.45
N SER A 114 -9.37 -6.59 -3.55
CA SER A 114 -10.38 -5.59 -3.93
C SER A 114 -9.69 -4.32 -4.43
N ALA A 115 -9.94 -3.93 -5.67
CA ALA A 115 -9.38 -2.74 -6.29
C ALA A 115 -10.42 -2.05 -7.18
N ILE A 116 -10.36 -0.72 -7.21
CA ILE A 116 -11.19 0.14 -8.04
C ILE A 116 -10.33 1.25 -8.66
N ASN A 117 -10.57 1.55 -9.93
CA ASN A 117 -9.96 2.71 -10.58
C ASN A 117 -10.93 3.87 -10.47
N ILE A 118 -10.54 4.92 -9.75
CA ILE A 118 -11.34 6.12 -9.60
C ILE A 118 -10.98 7.04 -10.76
N THR A 119 -11.64 6.84 -11.89
CA THR A 119 -11.59 7.78 -13.02
C THR A 119 -12.65 8.87 -12.78
N ASN A 120 -12.39 10.10 -13.25
CA ASN A 120 -13.28 11.27 -13.06
C ASN A 120 -13.43 11.80 -11.61
N PHE A 121 -12.33 12.10 -10.92
CA PHE A 121 -12.39 13.03 -9.79
C PHE A 121 -12.56 14.48 -10.31
N TYR A 122 -13.69 14.77 -10.94
CA TYR A 122 -14.09 16.15 -11.22
C TYR A 122 -14.52 16.79 -9.89
N MET A 123 -13.56 17.29 -9.12
CA MET A 123 -13.84 18.38 -8.17
C MET A 123 -14.16 19.63 -8.99
N ARG A 124 -15.40 19.71 -9.51
CA ARG A 124 -15.95 20.93 -10.09
C ARG A 124 -16.29 21.87 -8.93
N VAL A 125 -15.31 22.65 -8.48
CA VAL A 125 -15.60 23.89 -7.76
C VAL A 125 -16.08 24.90 -8.81
N TRP A 126 -17.40 24.98 -8.99
CA TRP A 126 -17.99 26.10 -9.71
C TRP A 126 -17.91 27.33 -8.79
N LEU A 127 -16.99 28.26 -9.07
CA LEU A 127 -17.12 29.63 -8.57
C LEU A 127 -18.05 30.37 -9.52
N MET A 128 -19.36 30.33 -9.27
CA MET A 128 -20.27 31.30 -9.85
C MET A 128 -20.31 32.54 -8.96
N ALA A 129 -19.40 33.47 -9.21
CA ALA A 129 -19.65 34.86 -8.82
C ALA A 129 -20.44 35.51 -9.97
N LEU A 130 -21.75 35.58 -9.75
CA LEU A 130 -22.70 36.41 -10.48
C LEU A 130 -22.26 37.88 -10.38
N THR A 131 -22.00 38.54 -11.50
CA THR A 131 -22.20 39.99 -11.59
C THR A 131 -22.65 40.30 -13.02
N VAL A 132 -23.98 40.40 -13.16
CA VAL A 132 -24.61 41.10 -14.28
C VAL A 132 -24.26 42.58 -14.11
N LEU A 133 -23.74 43.18 -15.18
CA LEU A 133 -23.55 44.63 -15.32
C LEU A 133 -24.88 45.30 -15.65
#